data_AF-A0A024HDV5-F1
#
_entry.id   AF-A0A024HDV5-F1
#
_cell.length_a   1.000
_cell.length_b   1.000
_cell.length_c   1.000
_cell.angle_alpha   90.00
_cell.angle_beta   90.00
_cell.angle_gamma   90.00
#
_symmetry.space_group_name_H-M   'P 1'
#
loop_
_entity.id
_entity.type
_entity.pdbx_description
1 polymer ?
#
loop_
_entity_poly.entity_id
_entity_poly.type
_entity_poly.pdbx_seq_one_letter_code
_entity_poly.pdbx_strand_id
1 'polypeptide(L)'
;MSQVFTLSDQSLALMTEQLNFSGAFNHTCRSAYSRHQIQLKMKVERAVAETAVTIIMGGEKHSITLTTGAAGNSRTLADFVEAIANGRVDSAEPEPPRLQLVQSEPESALDTAQQTAVALLTRKGGHLQLDVGLEHPIHVAVHRTYTCEGITVITSIGERKPRTACWTARGDHQEVTKRLLQSIEHLVALATPKAA
;
A
#
# COMPACT_ATOMS: atom_id res chain seq x y z
N MET A 1 -20.29 14.22 5.63
CA MET A 1 -19.10 13.53 5.08
C MET A 1 -19.15 12.09 5.55
N SER A 2 -19.49 11.15 4.67
CA SER A 2 -19.67 9.74 5.01
C SER A 2 -18.30 9.11 5.26
N GLN A 3 -18.08 8.54 6.44
CA GLN A 3 -16.84 7.83 6.74
C GLN A 3 -16.85 6.51 5.98
N VAL A 4 -16.02 6.38 4.95
CA VAL A 4 -15.84 5.12 4.22
C VAL A 4 -14.70 4.35 4.87
N PHE A 5 -15.00 3.13 5.32
CA PHE A 5 -14.03 2.19 5.85
C PHE A 5 -13.60 1.20 4.77
N THR A 6 -12.29 0.99 4.63
CA THR A 6 -11.71 0.06 3.66
C THR A 6 -10.67 -0.85 4.32
N LEU A 7 -10.45 -2.02 3.72
CA LEU A 7 -9.35 -2.91 4.08
C LEU A 7 -8.06 -2.44 3.40
N SER A 8 -6.91 -2.73 4.02
CA SER A 8 -5.61 -2.49 3.39
C SER A 8 -5.23 -3.60 2.41
N ASP A 9 -4.35 -3.29 1.45
CA ASP A 9 -3.80 -4.30 0.52
C ASP A 9 -3.09 -5.46 1.24
N GLN A 10 -2.45 -5.17 2.38
CA GLN A 10 -1.87 -6.20 3.23
C GLN A 10 -2.94 -7.12 3.81
N SER A 11 -4.09 -6.58 4.22
CA SER A 11 -5.21 -7.38 4.75
C SER A 11 -5.81 -8.26 3.65
N LEU A 12 -5.90 -7.75 2.41
CA LEU A 12 -6.33 -8.51 1.24
C LEU A 12 -5.39 -9.69 0.92
N ALA A 13 -4.07 -9.44 0.95
CA ALA A 13 -3.08 -10.50 0.76
C ALA A 13 -3.19 -11.57 1.85
N LEU A 14 -3.33 -11.16 3.11
CA LEU A 14 -3.52 -12.08 4.23
C LEU A 14 -4.83 -12.87 4.11
N MET A 15 -5.94 -12.25 3.71
CA MET A 15 -7.21 -12.95 3.52
C MET A 15 -7.12 -14.02 2.41
N THR A 16 -6.36 -13.75 1.36
CA THR A 16 -6.12 -14.72 0.28
C THR A 16 -5.47 -15.99 0.82
N GLU A 17 -4.44 -15.86 1.64
CA GLU A 17 -3.79 -17.00 2.28
C GLU A 17 -4.70 -17.66 3.33
N GLN A 18 -5.40 -16.87 4.14
CA GLN A 18 -6.23 -17.36 5.24
C GLN A 18 -7.45 -18.15 4.77
N LEU A 19 -7.97 -17.88 3.57
CA LEU A 19 -9.02 -18.68 2.94
C LEU A 19 -8.58 -20.13 2.65
N ASN A 20 -7.27 -20.40 2.63
CA ASN A 20 -6.75 -21.75 2.51
C ASN A 20 -6.74 -22.53 3.84
N PHE A 21 -7.05 -21.89 4.96
CA PHE A 21 -6.99 -22.50 6.29
C PHE A 21 -8.33 -22.37 7.03
N SER A 22 -8.62 -23.33 7.90
CA SER A 22 -9.70 -23.19 8.89
C SER A 22 -9.12 -22.55 10.15
N GLY A 23 -9.71 -21.45 10.62
CA GLY A 23 -9.16 -20.70 11.74
C GLY A 23 -9.90 -19.42 12.05
N ALA A 24 -9.42 -18.70 13.07
CA ALA A 24 -9.92 -17.38 13.43
C ALA A 24 -8.79 -16.35 13.28
N PHE A 25 -9.10 -15.25 12.59
CA PHE A 25 -8.17 -14.21 12.20
C PHE A 25 -8.74 -12.85 12.59
N ASN A 26 -7.87 -11.91 12.95
CA ASN A 26 -8.28 -10.55 13.30
C ASN A 26 -7.80 -9.61 12.20
N HIS A 27 -8.69 -8.73 11.75
CA HIS A 27 -8.38 -7.70 10.77
C HIS A 27 -8.86 -6.34 11.26
N THR A 28 -8.47 -5.30 10.55
CA THR A 28 -8.87 -3.93 10.89
C THR A 28 -9.19 -3.16 9.63
N CYS A 29 -10.41 -2.62 9.55
CA CYS A 29 -10.79 -1.65 8.53
C CYS A 29 -10.43 -0.25 9.01
N ARG A 30 -9.94 0.60 8.10
CA ARG A 30 -9.55 1.99 8.42
C ARG A 30 -10.37 2.95 7.59
N SER A 31 -10.68 4.11 8.16
CA SER A 31 -11.29 5.20 7.42
C SER A 31 -10.22 5.98 6.65
N ALA A 32 -10.49 6.34 5.40
CA ALA A 32 -9.59 7.17 4.60
C ALA A 32 -9.48 8.62 5.12
N TYR A 33 -10.52 9.12 5.79
CA TYR A 33 -10.66 10.52 6.19
C TYR A 33 -10.57 10.74 7.70
N SER A 34 -10.43 9.67 8.48
CA SER A 34 -10.36 9.77 9.94
C SER A 34 -9.44 8.71 10.53
N ARG A 35 -8.95 8.96 11.75
CA ARG A 35 -8.13 7.98 12.49
C ARG A 35 -8.97 6.80 13.05
N HIS A 36 -10.26 6.72 12.73
CA HIS A 36 -11.13 5.66 13.20
C HIS A 36 -10.76 4.32 12.54
N GLN A 37 -10.76 3.29 13.36
CA GLN A 37 -10.44 1.93 12.98
C GLN A 37 -11.52 1.00 13.54
N ILE A 38 -11.97 0.06 12.72
CA ILE A 38 -12.94 -0.95 13.12
C ILE A 38 -12.22 -2.29 13.13
N GLN A 39 -12.20 -2.94 14.29
CA GLN A 39 -11.68 -4.30 14.42
C GLN A 39 -12.75 -5.30 14.00
N LEU A 40 -12.32 -6.34 13.29
CA LEU A 40 -13.19 -7.45 12.92
C LEU A 40 -12.50 -8.77 13.22
N LYS A 41 -13.31 -9.76 13.58
CA LYS A 41 -12.88 -11.15 13.74
C LYS A 41 -13.48 -11.98 12.63
N MET A 42 -12.62 -12.58 11.83
CA MET A 42 -12.97 -13.46 10.73
C MET A 42 -12.75 -14.91 11.14
N LYS A 43 -13.79 -15.74 11.07
CA LYS A 43 -13.69 -17.18 11.26
C LYS A 43 -13.88 -17.87 9.91
N VAL A 44 -12.93 -18.71 9.52
CA VAL A 44 -12.96 -19.47 8.27
C VAL A 44 -13.11 -20.94 8.61
N GLU A 45 -14.07 -21.59 7.96
CA GLU A 45 -14.32 -23.03 8.02
C GLU A 45 -14.27 -23.56 6.58
N ARG A 46 -13.13 -24.13 6.20
CA ARG A 46 -12.91 -24.66 4.86
C ARG A 46 -13.40 -26.10 4.76
N ALA A 47 -14.28 -26.36 3.80
CA ALA A 47 -14.62 -27.71 3.35
C ALA A 47 -14.07 -27.98 1.95
N VAL A 48 -14.36 -29.16 1.39
CA VAL A 48 -13.85 -29.57 0.07
C VAL A 48 -14.51 -28.78 -1.06
N ALA A 49 -15.81 -28.51 -0.95
CA ALA A 49 -16.58 -27.79 -1.96
C ALA A 49 -16.72 -26.30 -1.64
N GLU A 50 -16.99 -25.97 -0.36
CA GLU A 50 -17.34 -24.62 0.07
C GLU A 50 -16.52 -24.19 1.30
N THR A 51 -16.15 -22.92 1.35
CA THR A 51 -15.53 -22.28 2.50
C THR A 51 -16.55 -21.34 3.12
N ALA A 52 -16.96 -21.65 4.35
CA ALA A 52 -17.83 -20.78 5.13
C ALA A 52 -16.99 -19.75 5.88
N VAL A 53 -17.32 -18.47 5.73
CA VAL A 53 -16.64 -17.37 6.43
C VAL A 53 -17.65 -16.61 7.27
N THR A 54 -17.35 -16.47 8.55
CA THR A 54 -18.12 -15.65 9.49
C THR A 54 -17.31 -14.40 9.85
N ILE A 55 -17.92 -13.23 9.75
CA ILE A 55 -17.36 -11.96 10.18
C ILE A 55 -18.10 -11.48 11.42
N ILE A 56 -17.36 -11.18 12.48
CA ILE A 56 -17.88 -10.55 13.69
C ILE A 56 -17.31 -9.14 13.77
N MET A 57 -18.18 -8.14 13.75
CA MET A 57 -17.81 -6.72 13.73
C MET A 57 -18.85 -5.92 14.52
N GLY A 58 -18.41 -5.05 15.43
CA GLY A 58 -19.33 -4.19 16.20
C GLY A 58 -20.35 -4.93 17.09
N GLY A 59 -20.15 -6.22 17.36
CA GLY A 59 -21.10 -7.07 18.09
C GLY A 59 -22.10 -7.83 17.20
N GLU A 60 -22.10 -7.56 15.90
CA GLU A 60 -22.91 -8.27 14.91
C GLU A 60 -22.13 -9.41 14.26
N LYS A 61 -22.87 -10.43 13.82
CA LYS A 61 -22.31 -11.61 13.16
C LYS A 61 -22.91 -11.75 11.77
N HIS A 62 -22.05 -11.72 10.77
CA HIS A 62 -22.39 -11.83 9.34
C HIS A 62 -21.70 -13.06 8.76
N SER A 63 -22.30 -13.74 7.78
CA SER A 63 -21.73 -14.96 7.20
C SER A 63 -21.86 -14.97 5.68
N ILE A 64 -20.82 -15.45 5.00
CA ILE A 64 -20.77 -15.65 3.56
C ILE A 64 -20.17 -17.02 3.26
N THR A 65 -20.68 -17.67 2.22
CA THR A 65 -20.18 -18.97 1.74
C THR A 65 -19.56 -18.78 0.37
N LEU A 66 -18.34 -19.28 0.19
CA LEU A 66 -17.55 -19.11 -1.03
C LEU A 66 -17.17 -20.48 -1.61
N THR A 67 -17.07 -20.60 -2.94
CA THR A 67 -16.60 -21.84 -3.58
C THR A 67 -15.11 -22.05 -3.28
N THR A 68 -14.73 -23.19 -2.74
CA THR A 68 -13.34 -23.43 -2.32
C THR A 68 -12.36 -23.33 -3.50
N GLY A 69 -11.33 -22.50 -3.34
CA GLY A 69 -10.27 -22.35 -4.35
C GLY A 69 -10.63 -21.51 -5.58
N ALA A 70 -11.81 -20.89 -5.62
CA ALA A 70 -12.18 -20.00 -6.72
C ALA A 70 -11.34 -18.72 -6.73
N ALA A 71 -10.85 -18.35 -7.92
CA ALA A 71 -10.14 -17.10 -8.14
C ALA A 71 -11.08 -15.92 -7.86
N GLY A 72 -10.67 -14.99 -7.00
CA GLY A 72 -11.46 -13.81 -6.63
C GLY A 72 -12.19 -13.89 -5.29
N ASN A 73 -12.19 -15.04 -4.60
CA ASN A 73 -12.81 -15.18 -3.27
C ASN A 73 -12.34 -14.14 -2.25
N SER A 74 -11.05 -13.80 -2.24
CA SER A 74 -10.52 -12.78 -1.34
C SER A 74 -11.06 -11.39 -1.65
N ARG A 75 -11.36 -11.10 -2.91
CA ARG A 75 -11.98 -9.84 -3.34
C ARG A 75 -13.43 -9.79 -2.88
N THR A 76 -14.22 -10.83 -3.16
CA THR A 76 -15.62 -10.96 -2.73
C THR A 76 -15.74 -10.88 -1.20
N LEU A 77 -14.83 -11.52 -0.48
CA LEU A 77 -14.81 -11.46 0.98
C LEU A 77 -14.50 -10.04 1.49
N ALA A 78 -13.57 -9.34 0.86
CA ALA A 78 -13.25 -7.97 1.23
C ALA A 78 -14.38 -7.00 0.93
N ASP A 79 -15.06 -7.16 -0.21
CA ASP A 79 -16.27 -6.39 -0.57
C ASP A 79 -17.36 -6.60 0.50
N PHE A 80 -17.59 -7.86 0.90
CA PHE A 80 -18.51 -8.22 1.98
C PHE A 80 -18.15 -7.57 3.32
N VAL A 81 -16.87 -7.59 3.70
CA VAL A 81 -16.39 -6.97 4.94
C VAL A 81 -16.54 -5.45 4.92
N GLU A 82 -16.23 -4.81 3.79
CA GLU A 82 -16.39 -3.36 3.60
C GLU A 82 -17.86 -2.97 3.62
N ALA A 83 -18.76 -3.77 3.04
CA ALA A 83 -20.20 -3.56 3.12
C ALA A 83 -20.70 -3.58 4.58
N ILE A 84 -20.23 -4.53 5.40
CA ILE A 84 -20.56 -4.60 6.84
C ILE A 84 -20.04 -3.35 7.56
N ALA A 85 -18.76 -3.00 7.36
CA ALA A 85 -18.13 -1.86 8.04
C ALA A 85 -18.79 -0.52 7.72
N ASN A 86 -19.39 -0.40 6.53
CA ASN A 86 -20.11 0.79 6.07
C ASN A 86 -21.63 0.71 6.29
N GLY A 87 -22.13 -0.32 6.99
CA GLY A 87 -23.55 -0.47 7.37
C GLY A 87 -24.49 -0.78 6.21
N ARG A 88 -24.00 -1.42 5.13
CA ARG A 88 -24.76 -1.65 3.88
C ARG A 88 -25.35 -3.04 3.71
N VAL A 89 -25.10 -3.97 4.64
CA VAL A 89 -25.53 -5.38 4.48
C VAL A 89 -27.06 -5.57 4.64
N ASP A 90 -27.76 -4.65 5.32
CA ASP A 90 -29.24 -4.68 5.43
C ASP A 90 -29.97 -3.95 4.29
N SER A 91 -29.25 -3.28 3.39
CA SER A 91 -29.82 -2.61 2.23
C SER A 91 -29.62 -3.49 1.00
N ALA A 92 -30.71 -3.97 0.39
CA ALA A 92 -30.71 -4.77 -0.84
C ALA A 92 -30.27 -3.96 -2.09
N GLU A 93 -29.23 -3.15 -1.98
CA GLU A 93 -28.66 -2.40 -3.09
C GLU A 93 -27.47 -3.16 -3.67
N PRO A 94 -27.48 -3.48 -4.97
CA PRO A 94 -26.33 -4.08 -5.62
C PRO A 94 -25.13 -3.12 -5.53
N GLU A 95 -23.99 -3.66 -5.11
CA GLU A 95 -22.75 -2.91 -4.97
C GLU A 95 -22.34 -2.31 -6.32
N PRO A 96 -22.06 -0.99 -6.42
CA PRO A 96 -21.37 -0.48 -7.60
C PRO A 96 -20.03 -1.21 -7.67
N PRO A 97 -19.62 -1.70 -8.86
CA PRO A 97 -18.36 -2.42 -9.01
C PRO A 97 -17.27 -1.61 -8.34
N ARG A 98 -16.40 -2.26 -7.55
CA ARG A 98 -15.21 -1.64 -6.94
C ARG A 98 -14.59 -0.70 -7.98
N LEU A 99 -14.98 0.56 -7.91
CA LEU A 99 -14.18 1.62 -8.44
C LEU A 99 -12.98 1.42 -7.56
N GLN A 100 -11.87 1.01 -8.18
CA GLN A 100 -10.63 1.64 -7.77
C GLN A 100 -11.00 3.12 -7.76
N LEU A 101 -11.39 3.62 -6.57
CA LEU A 101 -10.67 4.74 -6.03
C LEU A 101 -9.23 4.28 -6.21
N VAL A 102 -8.71 4.57 -7.41
CA VAL A 102 -7.39 5.12 -7.57
C VAL A 102 -7.40 6.10 -6.42
N GLN A 103 -6.93 5.64 -5.26
CA GLN A 103 -6.27 6.53 -4.32
C GLN A 103 -5.45 7.32 -5.30
N SER A 104 -5.82 8.58 -5.51
CA SER A 104 -4.97 9.49 -6.24
C SER A 104 -3.67 9.28 -5.51
N GLU A 105 -2.75 8.49 -6.09
CA GLU A 105 -1.46 8.23 -5.49
C GLU A 105 -1.02 9.63 -5.15
N PRO A 106 -0.79 9.94 -3.86
CA PRO A 106 -0.57 11.32 -3.44
C PRO A 106 0.39 11.90 -4.45
N GLU A 107 -0.07 12.92 -5.21
CA GLU A 107 0.56 13.28 -6.49
C GLU A 107 2.06 13.21 -6.29
N SER A 108 2.70 12.27 -7.00
CA SER A 108 4.11 11.97 -6.78
C SER A 108 4.84 13.30 -6.68
N ALA A 109 5.62 13.49 -5.61
CA ALA A 109 6.37 14.73 -5.42
C ALA A 109 7.31 15.01 -6.61
N LEU A 110 7.61 13.99 -7.40
CA LEU A 110 8.32 14.06 -8.66
C LEU A 110 7.37 14.08 -9.86
N ASP A 111 7.65 14.96 -10.81
CA ASP A 111 6.99 14.93 -12.12
C ASP A 111 7.47 13.73 -12.97
N THR A 112 6.79 13.49 -14.10
CA THR A 112 7.11 12.38 -15.03
C THR A 112 8.54 12.46 -15.58
N ALA A 113 9.09 13.66 -15.79
CA ALA A 113 10.44 13.84 -16.30
C ALA A 113 11.48 13.47 -15.24
N GLN A 114 11.25 13.87 -13.99
CA GLN A 114 12.07 13.53 -12.84
C GLN A 114 12.02 12.03 -12.54
N GLN A 115 10.85 11.39 -12.60
CA GLN A 115 10.74 9.93 -12.48
C GLN A 115 11.54 9.20 -13.57
N THR A 116 11.47 9.69 -14.82
CA THR A 116 12.25 9.15 -15.93
C THR A 116 13.76 9.32 -15.70
N ALA A 117 14.18 10.48 -15.17
CA ALA A 117 15.57 10.75 -14.82
C ALA A 117 16.07 9.82 -13.71
N VAL A 118 15.25 9.55 -12.69
CA VAL A 118 15.55 8.58 -11.63
C VAL A 118 15.71 7.16 -12.17
N ALA A 119 14.85 6.73 -13.10
CA ALA A 119 14.99 5.44 -13.76
C ALA A 119 16.29 5.34 -14.60
N LEU A 120 16.65 6.40 -15.32
CA LEU A 120 17.93 6.45 -16.03
C LEU A 120 19.11 6.39 -15.06
N LEU A 121 19.00 7.06 -13.92
CA LEU A 121 20.01 7.09 -12.88
C LEU A 121 20.21 5.70 -12.25
N THR A 122 19.15 4.96 -11.94
CA THR A 122 19.32 3.58 -11.45
C THR A 122 19.92 2.66 -12.50
N ARG A 123 19.66 2.90 -13.79
CA ARG A 123 20.21 2.10 -14.90
C ARG A 123 21.70 2.35 -15.17
N LYS A 124 22.14 3.60 -15.08
CA LYS A 124 23.50 4.00 -15.46
C LYS A 124 24.42 4.29 -14.26
N GLY A 125 23.85 4.54 -13.09
CA GLY A 125 24.55 5.22 -12.01
C GLY A 125 24.83 6.69 -12.34
N GLY A 126 25.37 7.43 -11.37
CA GLY A 126 25.70 8.84 -11.49
C GLY A 126 25.14 9.65 -10.33
N HIS A 127 24.81 10.92 -10.60
CA HIS A 127 24.14 11.80 -9.66
C HIS A 127 23.04 12.59 -10.35
N LEU A 128 22.07 13.03 -9.58
CA LEU A 128 20.92 13.81 -10.01
C LEU A 128 20.55 14.81 -8.91
N GLN A 129 20.12 16.00 -9.30
CA GLN A 129 19.52 16.98 -8.41
C GLN A 129 18.04 17.11 -8.77
N LEU A 130 17.17 16.98 -7.77
CA LEU A 130 15.72 17.04 -7.92
C LEU A 130 15.18 18.29 -7.23
N ASP A 131 14.41 19.07 -7.98
CA ASP A 131 13.67 20.22 -7.47
C ASP A 131 12.21 19.83 -7.26
N VAL A 132 11.79 19.77 -6.00
CA VAL A 132 10.49 19.25 -5.57
C VAL A 132 9.67 20.34 -4.86
N GLY A 133 10.00 21.61 -5.08
CA GLY A 133 9.33 22.74 -4.42
C GLY A 133 9.63 22.88 -2.92
N LEU A 134 10.70 22.23 -2.44
CA LEU A 134 11.24 22.42 -1.09
C LEU A 134 12.28 23.55 -1.08
N GLU A 135 12.61 24.07 0.10
CA GLU A 135 13.61 25.14 0.27
C GLU A 135 14.99 24.76 -0.28
N HIS A 136 15.34 23.48 -0.21
CA HIS A 136 16.61 22.94 -0.70
C HIS A 136 16.35 21.78 -1.66
N PRO A 137 17.13 21.64 -2.75
CA PRO A 137 16.98 20.53 -3.67
C PRO A 137 17.40 19.20 -3.02
N ILE A 138 16.86 18.10 -3.55
CA ILE A 138 17.29 16.75 -3.17
C ILE A 138 18.44 16.34 -4.08
N HIS A 139 19.58 16.00 -3.49
CA HIS A 139 20.69 15.39 -4.21
C HIS A 139 20.59 13.87 -4.09
N VAL A 140 20.69 13.18 -5.23
CA VAL A 140 20.63 11.72 -5.34
C VAL A 140 21.89 11.25 -6.06
N ALA A 141 22.69 10.41 -5.42
CA ALA A 141 23.84 9.74 -6.02
C ALA A 141 23.59 8.23 -6.02
N VAL A 142 23.81 7.60 -7.17
CA VAL A 142 23.63 6.16 -7.35
C VAL A 142 24.91 5.56 -7.93
N HIS A 143 25.50 4.64 -7.20
CA HIS A 143 26.54 3.76 -7.73
C HIS A 143 25.90 2.45 -8.17
N ARG A 144 26.04 2.11 -9.45
CA ARG A 144 25.58 0.82 -9.98
C ARG A 144 26.67 -0.22 -9.84
N THR A 145 26.36 -1.32 -9.17
CA THR A 145 27.27 -2.46 -9.06
C THR A 145 27.06 -3.36 -10.28
N TYR A 146 28.09 -3.55 -11.11
CA TYR A 146 27.98 -4.37 -12.33
C TYR A 146 28.28 -5.85 -12.11
N THR A 147 29.01 -6.18 -11.04
CA THR A 147 29.34 -7.56 -10.66
C THR A 147 28.21 -8.27 -9.93
N CYS A 148 27.19 -7.53 -9.49
CA CYS A 148 26.02 -8.01 -8.77
C CYS A 148 24.85 -7.07 -9.08
N GLU A 149 23.71 -7.57 -9.53
CA GLU A 149 22.55 -6.74 -9.85
C GLU A 149 22.06 -5.98 -8.61
N GLY A 150 22.36 -4.68 -8.59
CA GLY A 150 22.05 -3.81 -7.47
C GLY A 150 22.60 -2.40 -7.61
N ILE A 151 22.22 -1.56 -6.66
CA ILE A 151 22.64 -0.17 -6.55
C ILE A 151 22.99 0.18 -5.11
N THR A 152 23.94 1.08 -4.94
CA THR A 152 24.18 1.80 -3.69
C THR A 152 23.76 3.25 -3.91
N VAL A 153 22.90 3.73 -3.03
CA VAL A 153 22.26 5.05 -3.13
C VAL A 153 22.68 5.90 -1.95
N ILE A 154 22.97 7.16 -2.22
CA ILE A 154 23.07 8.23 -1.21
C ILE A 154 22.09 9.32 -1.62
N THR A 155 21.20 9.72 -0.72
CA THR A 155 20.30 10.86 -0.89
C THR A 155 20.55 11.87 0.20
N SER A 156 20.41 13.16 -0.11
CA SER A 156 20.58 14.24 0.87
C SER A 156 19.75 15.48 0.54
N ILE A 157 19.28 16.17 1.57
CA ILE A 157 18.61 17.48 1.47
C ILE A 157 19.04 18.42 2.60
N GLY A 158 19.28 19.68 2.26
CA GLY A 158 19.74 20.74 3.16
C GLY A 158 21.27 20.98 3.11
N GLU A 159 21.72 22.13 3.60
CA GLU A 159 23.16 22.48 3.62
C GLU A 159 23.82 22.18 4.97
N ARG A 160 23.23 22.65 6.08
CA ARG A 160 23.81 22.52 7.41
C ARG A 160 23.14 21.38 8.18
N LYS A 161 23.87 20.28 8.41
CA LYS A 161 23.36 19.00 8.93
C LYS A 161 22.26 18.44 8.01
N PRO A 162 22.61 18.11 6.74
CA PRO A 162 21.64 17.58 5.79
C PRO A 162 20.97 16.33 6.33
N ARG A 163 19.69 16.16 5.98
CA ARG A 163 19.02 14.88 6.17
C ARG A 163 19.53 13.97 5.07
N THR A 164 20.16 12.86 5.44
CA THR A 164 20.76 11.94 4.49
C THR A 164 20.21 10.54 4.67
N ALA A 165 20.16 9.78 3.59
CA ALA A 165 19.94 8.34 3.63
C ALA A 165 20.94 7.64 2.70
N CYS A 166 21.55 6.57 3.19
CA CYS A 166 22.51 5.75 2.45
C CYS A 166 22.10 4.29 2.59
N TRP A 167 21.99 3.58 1.46
CA TRP A 167 21.62 2.17 1.47
C TRP A 167 22.05 1.47 0.18
N THR A 168 22.16 0.14 0.25
CA THR A 168 22.39 -0.73 -0.90
C THR A 168 21.20 -1.66 -1.06
N ALA A 169 20.72 -1.81 -2.29
CA ALA A 169 19.71 -2.80 -2.63
C ALA A 169 20.21 -3.67 -3.78
N ARG A 170 19.85 -4.95 -3.71
CA ARG A 170 20.01 -5.92 -4.79
C ARG A 170 18.62 -6.20 -5.35
N GLY A 171 18.56 -6.56 -6.62
CA GLY A 171 17.31 -6.82 -7.31
C GLY A 171 17.37 -6.35 -8.75
N ASP A 172 16.30 -6.63 -9.48
CA ASP A 172 16.19 -6.20 -10.87
C ASP A 172 16.05 -4.67 -10.97
N HIS A 173 16.10 -4.17 -12.20
CA HIS A 173 16.02 -2.74 -12.45
C HIS A 173 14.71 -2.08 -11.98
N GLN A 174 13.58 -2.77 -12.09
CA GLN A 174 12.27 -2.22 -11.68
C GLN A 174 12.21 -2.13 -10.16
N GLU A 175 12.66 -3.16 -9.46
CA GLU A 175 12.63 -3.25 -8.00
C GLU A 175 13.54 -2.19 -7.35
N VAL A 176 14.78 -2.02 -7.84
CA VAL A 176 15.68 -0.99 -7.31
C VAL A 176 15.23 0.43 -7.65
N THR A 177 14.55 0.64 -8.79
CA THR A 177 13.99 1.94 -9.18
C THR A 177 12.81 2.30 -8.30
N LYS A 178 11.89 1.36 -8.08
CA LYS A 178 10.76 1.54 -7.16
C LYS A 178 11.24 1.90 -5.75
N ARG A 179 12.24 1.18 -5.24
CA ARG A 179 12.81 1.44 -3.92
C ARG A 179 13.49 2.82 -3.84
N LEU A 180 14.14 3.27 -4.91
CA LEU A 180 14.72 4.61 -4.97
C LEU A 180 13.64 5.70 -4.93
N LEU A 181 12.58 5.56 -5.73
CA LEU A 181 11.45 6.50 -5.73
C LEU A 181 10.82 6.62 -4.34
N GLN A 182 10.53 5.49 -3.69
CA GLN A 182 10.00 5.47 -2.32
C GLN A 182 10.96 6.13 -1.31
N SER A 183 12.27 5.95 -1.47
CA SER A 183 13.27 6.61 -0.61
C SER A 183 13.27 8.12 -0.80
N ILE A 184 13.08 8.61 -2.03
CA ILE A 184 13.00 10.04 -2.33
C ILE A 184 11.72 10.62 -1.74
N GLU A 185 10.57 9.98 -1.95
CA GLU A 185 9.28 10.39 -1.38
C GLU A 185 9.32 10.46 0.15
N HIS A 186 9.96 9.49 0.79
CA HIS A 186 10.15 9.50 2.24
C HIS A 186 10.98 10.70 2.68
N LEU A 187 12.06 11.02 1.96
CA LEU A 187 12.90 12.17 2.24
C LEU A 187 12.15 13.50 2.04
N VAL A 188 11.32 13.59 0.99
CA VAL A 188 10.40 14.73 0.77
C VAL A 188 9.46 14.88 1.95
N ALA A 189 8.73 13.83 2.32
CA ALA A 189 7.76 13.86 3.42
C ALA A 189 8.39 14.24 4.76
N LEU A 190 9.64 13.83 5.00
CA LEU A 190 10.40 14.27 6.17
C LEU A 190 10.74 15.76 6.08
N ALA A 191 11.21 16.23 4.94
CA ALA A 191 11.68 17.60 4.74
C ALA A 191 10.55 18.63 4.62
N THR A 192 9.33 18.23 4.24
CA THR A 192 8.15 19.10 4.23
C THR A 192 7.84 19.57 5.65
N PRO A 193 7.81 20.90 5.91
CA PRO A 193 7.48 21.43 7.22
C PRO A 193 6.04 21.03 7.59
N LYS A 194 5.86 20.46 8.79
CA LYS A 194 4.51 20.22 9.32
C LYS A 194 3.88 21.58 9.63
N ALA A 195 2.72 21.85 9.04
CA ALA A 195 1.90 22.99 9.43
C ALA A 195 1.66 22.94 10.96
N ALA A 196 1.93 24.05 11.64
CA ALA A 196 1.77 24.22 13.08
C ALA A 196 0.30 24.28 13.49
#